data_AF-A0A7V9Z4P2-F1
#
_entry.id   AF-A0A7V9Z4P2-F1
#
_cell.length_a   1.000
_cell.length_b   1.000
_cell.length_c   1.000
_cell.angle_alpha   90.00
_cell.angle_beta   90.00
_cell.angle_gamma   90.00
#
_symmetry.space_group_name_H-M   'P 1'
#
loop_
_entity.id
_entity.type
_entity.pdbx_description
1 polymer ?
#
loop_
_entity_poly.entity_id
_entity_poly.type
_entity_poly.pdbx_seq_one_letter_code
_entity_poly.pdbx_strand_id
1 'polypeptide(L)'
;MEKNDALLLFLKISLHRMYEHYLPKLLQALQVLSREELWMREAKGMNAIGGIVLHICEHIRRNTLQSKNLTITFSKGIEEYFPDFDWTSDKLCEYVQKTFDEWQDEMIACIANFHHRKIDVHRLYHLVEHTAYHLGQVIDRVKRIKEISFQFCQKGLNEQVLREMIEKN
;
A
#
# COMPACT_ATOMS: atom_id res chain seq x y z
N MET A 1 -28.11 9.03 -4.53
CA MET A 1 -26.70 9.25 -4.20
C MET A 1 -26.27 10.46 -5.01
N GLU A 2 -26.10 11.61 -4.36
CA GLU A 2 -25.59 12.79 -5.07
C GLU A 2 -24.14 12.49 -5.52
N LYS A 3 -23.65 13.16 -6.58
CA LYS A 3 -22.29 12.93 -7.12
C LYS A 3 -21.19 13.02 -6.04
N ASN A 4 -21.41 13.78 -4.98
CA ASN A 4 -20.48 13.94 -3.85
C ASN A 4 -20.43 12.72 -2.92
N ASP A 5 -21.54 11.99 -2.76
CA ASP A 5 -21.62 10.84 -1.87
C ASP A 5 -20.81 9.64 -2.42
N ALA A 6 -20.84 9.44 -3.74
CA ALA A 6 -20.09 8.39 -4.42
C ALA A 6 -18.58 8.57 -4.26
N LEU A 7 -18.13 9.82 -4.42
CA LEU A 7 -16.72 10.18 -4.28
C LEU A 7 -16.28 10.01 -2.83
N LEU A 8 -17.05 10.51 -1.87
CA LEU A 8 -16.74 10.33 -0.45
C LEU A 8 -16.64 8.85 -0.07
N LEU A 9 -17.58 8.03 -0.52
CA LEU A 9 -17.55 6.59 -0.30
C LEU A 9 -16.29 5.96 -0.92
N PHE A 10 -15.94 6.34 -2.16
CA PHE A 10 -14.71 5.87 -2.81
C PHE A 10 -13.44 6.22 -2.02
N LEU A 11 -13.36 7.43 -1.47
CA LEU A 11 -12.23 7.84 -0.61
C LEU A 11 -12.15 7.00 0.66
N LYS A 12 -13.29 6.80 1.35
CA LYS A 12 -13.37 5.96 2.55
C LYS A 12 -12.94 4.52 2.24
N ILE A 13 -13.46 3.93 1.15
CA ILE A 13 -13.07 2.58 0.71
C ILE A 13 -11.57 2.52 0.44
N SER A 14 -11.02 3.51 -0.27
CA SER A 14 -9.60 3.55 -0.62
C SER A 14 -8.72 3.61 0.64
N LEU A 15 -9.06 4.48 1.60
CA LEU A 15 -8.38 4.62 2.89
C LEU A 15 -8.35 3.28 3.64
N HIS A 16 -9.53 2.72 3.92
CA HIS A 16 -9.61 1.49 4.73
C HIS A 16 -8.99 0.30 4.00
N ARG A 17 -9.11 0.20 2.67
CA ARG A 17 -8.50 -0.89 1.90
C ARG A 17 -6.97 -0.84 1.95
N MET A 18 -6.38 0.33 1.82
CA MET A 18 -4.93 0.49 1.93
C MET A 18 -4.45 0.24 3.37
N TYR A 19 -5.09 0.86 4.35
CA TYR A 19 -4.58 0.90 5.73
C TYR A 19 -5.02 -0.29 6.59
N GLU A 20 -6.30 -0.68 6.56
CA GLU A 20 -6.82 -1.78 7.40
C GLU A 20 -6.68 -3.15 6.74
N HIS A 21 -6.43 -3.19 5.42
CA HIS A 21 -6.43 -4.44 4.66
C HIS A 21 -5.07 -4.76 4.03
N TYR A 22 -4.46 -3.84 3.29
CA TYR A 22 -3.20 -4.11 2.59
C TYR A 22 -1.98 -4.02 3.51
N LEU A 23 -1.90 -2.99 4.35
CA LEU A 23 -0.78 -2.81 5.28
C LEU A 23 -0.61 -4.01 6.23
N PRO A 24 -1.64 -4.53 6.95
CA PRO A 24 -1.47 -5.68 7.84
C PRO A 24 -0.99 -6.94 7.11
N LYS A 25 -1.46 -7.16 5.86
CA LYS A 25 -1.00 -8.29 5.04
C LYS A 25 0.47 -8.13 4.66
N LEU A 26 0.87 -6.92 4.28
CA LEU A 26 2.25 -6.62 3.92
C LEU A 26 3.19 -6.83 5.11
N LEU A 27 2.84 -6.27 6.27
CA LEU A 27 3.65 -6.42 7.49
C LEU A 27 3.77 -7.88 7.93
N GLN A 28 2.66 -8.63 7.96
CA GLN A 28 2.69 -10.06 8.28
C GLN A 28 3.58 -10.86 7.30
N ALA A 29 3.57 -10.50 6.02
CA ALA A 29 4.40 -11.16 5.01
C ALA A 29 5.89 -10.84 5.21
N LEU A 30 6.24 -9.62 5.60
CA LEU A 30 7.63 -9.21 5.80
C LEU A 30 8.22 -9.78 7.09
N GLN A 31 7.46 -9.79 8.19
CA GLN A 31 7.93 -10.20 9.52
C GLN A 31 8.47 -11.63 9.60
N VAL A 32 8.07 -12.51 8.67
CA VAL A 32 8.55 -13.90 8.66
C VAL A 32 9.87 -14.08 7.91
N LEU A 33 10.30 -13.09 7.12
CA LEU A 33 11.49 -13.17 6.27
C LEU A 33 12.78 -12.83 7.01
N SER A 34 13.85 -13.55 6.71
CA SER A 34 15.22 -13.14 7.01
C SER A 34 15.66 -12.00 6.08
N ARG A 35 16.77 -11.35 6.42
CA ARG A 35 17.39 -10.33 5.57
C ARG A 35 17.76 -10.91 4.20
N GLU A 36 18.37 -12.09 4.19
CA GLU A 36 18.80 -12.78 2.96
C GLU A 36 17.61 -13.09 2.05
N GLU A 37 16.53 -13.64 2.60
CA GLU A 37 15.32 -13.95 1.83
C GLU A 37 14.64 -12.69 1.29
N LEU A 38 14.70 -11.58 2.03
CA LEU A 38 14.11 -10.30 1.64
C LEU A 38 14.79 -9.70 0.40
N TRP A 39 16.12 -9.85 0.30
CA TRP A 39 16.94 -9.25 -0.76
C TRP A 39 17.37 -10.25 -1.84
N MET A 40 17.02 -11.53 -1.69
CA MET A 40 17.22 -12.54 -2.71
C MET A 40 16.38 -12.24 -3.97
N ARG A 41 17.00 -12.47 -5.14
CA ARG A 41 16.32 -12.46 -6.44
C ARG A 41 16.14 -13.89 -6.93
N GLU A 42 14.90 -14.32 -7.17
CA GLU A 42 14.58 -15.69 -7.61
C GLU A 42 15.13 -16.02 -9.00
N ALA A 43 15.31 -15.01 -9.86
CA ALA A 43 15.90 -15.17 -11.19
C ALA A 43 16.53 -13.87 -11.71
N LYS A 44 17.32 -14.00 -12.79
CA LYS A 44 17.87 -12.83 -13.51
C LYS A 44 16.73 -11.96 -14.03
N GLY A 45 16.78 -10.67 -13.73
CA GLY A 45 15.76 -9.70 -14.12
C GLY A 45 14.56 -9.61 -13.17
N MET A 46 14.50 -10.43 -12.13
CA MET A 46 13.49 -10.26 -11.07
C MET A 46 13.98 -9.28 -10.00
N ASN A 47 13.05 -8.50 -9.47
CA ASN A 47 13.26 -7.64 -8.31
C ASN A 47 13.21 -8.47 -7.02
N ALA A 48 13.98 -8.09 -6.01
CA ALA A 48 13.87 -8.67 -4.67
C ALA A 48 12.55 -8.26 -3.99
N ILE A 49 12.13 -9.01 -2.96
CA ILE A 49 10.91 -8.67 -2.19
C ILE A 49 11.05 -7.28 -1.56
N GLY A 50 12.18 -7.00 -0.91
CA GLY A 50 12.46 -5.69 -0.31
C GLY A 50 12.41 -4.55 -1.34
N GLY A 51 12.91 -4.78 -2.56
CA GLY A 51 12.83 -3.80 -3.64
C GLY A 51 11.40 -3.51 -4.09
N ILE A 52 10.55 -4.54 -4.20
CA ILE A 52 9.13 -4.38 -4.53
C ILE A 52 8.40 -3.59 -3.43
N VAL A 53 8.71 -3.85 -2.17
CA VAL A 53 8.12 -3.10 -1.04
C VAL A 53 8.54 -1.64 -1.04
N LEU A 54 9.82 -1.35 -1.27
CA LEU A 54 10.30 0.03 -1.37
C LEU A 54 9.70 0.76 -2.57
N HIS A 55 9.46 0.04 -3.68
CA HIS A 55 8.74 0.57 -4.83
C HIS A 55 7.29 0.95 -4.47
N ILE A 56 6.54 0.08 -3.79
CA ILE A 56 5.20 0.42 -3.26
C ILE A 56 5.27 1.70 -2.40
N CYS A 57 6.23 1.76 -1.47
CA CYS A 57 6.39 2.90 -0.56
C CYS A 57 6.64 4.20 -1.31
N GLU A 58 7.44 4.19 -2.38
CA GLU A 58 7.70 5.38 -3.19
C GLU A 58 6.43 5.86 -3.92
N HIS A 59 5.59 4.94 -4.43
CA HIS A 59 4.30 5.27 -5.01
C HIS A 59 3.36 5.93 -3.99
N ILE A 60 3.28 5.38 -2.77
CA ILE A 60 2.48 5.94 -1.67
C ILE A 60 3.00 7.32 -1.30
N ARG A 61 4.31 7.47 -1.04
CA ARG A 61 4.94 8.74 -0.67
C ARG A 61 4.69 9.83 -1.70
N ARG A 62 4.84 9.52 -3.00
CA ARG A 62 4.53 10.46 -4.09
C ARG A 62 3.05 10.82 -4.12
N ASN A 63 2.16 9.87 -3.86
CA ASN A 63 0.73 10.15 -3.77
C ASN A 63 0.42 11.13 -2.62
N THR A 64 0.95 10.85 -1.42
CA THR A 64 0.82 11.73 -0.24
C THR A 64 1.30 13.14 -0.53
N LEU A 65 2.49 13.29 -1.13
CA LEU A 65 3.05 14.61 -1.44
C LEU A 65 2.18 15.40 -2.43
N GLN A 66 1.66 14.74 -3.48
CA GLN A 66 0.79 15.42 -4.44
C GLN A 66 -0.60 15.75 -3.87
N SER A 67 -1.13 14.93 -2.96
CA SER A 67 -2.35 15.27 -2.24
C SER A 67 -2.17 16.53 -1.41
N LYS A 68 -1.01 16.69 -0.76
CA LYS A 68 -0.65 17.90 -0.01
C LYS A 68 -0.47 19.12 -0.89
N ASN A 69 0.12 18.93 -2.08
CA ASN A 69 0.36 20.02 -3.03
C ASN A 69 0.30 19.53 -4.48
N LEU A 70 -0.79 19.90 -5.16
CA LEU A 70 -1.06 19.51 -6.56
C LEU A 70 -0.06 20.09 -7.58
N THR A 71 0.77 21.06 -7.19
CA THR A 71 1.81 21.60 -8.08
C THR A 71 3.07 20.73 -8.11
N ILE A 72 3.21 19.78 -7.18
CA ILE A 72 4.33 18.85 -7.15
C ILE A 72 4.22 17.91 -8.35
N THR A 73 5.11 18.09 -9.30
CA THR A 73 5.32 17.14 -10.39
C THR A 73 6.53 16.28 -10.06
N PHE A 74 6.40 14.98 -10.31
CA PHE A 74 7.55 14.09 -10.31
C PHE A 74 7.92 13.82 -11.76
N SER A 75 9.22 13.79 -12.06
CA SER A 75 9.68 13.24 -13.33
C SER A 75 9.26 11.77 -13.45
N LYS A 76 9.19 11.28 -14.69
CA LYS A 76 9.23 9.83 -14.98
C LYS A 76 10.47 9.21 -14.29
N GLY A 77 10.42 7.93 -13.94
CA GLY A 77 11.60 7.20 -13.48
C GLY A 77 11.46 6.43 -12.17
N ILE A 78 10.25 6.08 -11.72
CA ILE A 78 10.10 5.06 -10.66
C ILE A 78 9.50 3.75 -11.14
N GLU A 79 9.01 3.72 -12.37
CA GLU A 79 8.41 2.54 -13.00
C GLU A 79 9.34 1.32 -12.90
N GLU A 80 10.64 1.54 -13.04
CA GLU A 80 11.69 0.52 -12.92
C GLU A 80 12.60 0.72 -11.69
N TYR A 81 12.17 1.54 -10.72
CA TYR A 81 12.95 1.81 -9.51
C TYR A 81 12.60 0.81 -8.41
N PHE A 82 13.50 -0.15 -8.20
CA PHE A 82 13.44 -1.17 -7.17
C PHE A 82 14.77 -1.18 -6.39
N PRO A 83 14.90 -0.32 -5.36
CA PRO A 83 16.15 -0.18 -4.64
C PRO A 83 16.49 -1.42 -3.82
N ASP A 84 17.79 -1.62 -3.61
CA ASP A 84 18.35 -2.68 -2.78
C ASP A 84 19.05 -2.04 -1.59
N PHE A 85 18.30 -1.81 -0.52
CA PHE A 85 18.82 -1.15 0.68
C PHE A 85 19.40 -2.14 1.69
N ASP A 86 19.24 -3.44 1.44
CA ASP A 86 19.71 -4.51 2.31
C ASP A 86 19.32 -4.30 3.79
N TRP A 87 18.07 -3.88 4.04
CA TRP A 87 17.54 -3.67 5.39
C TRP A 87 17.08 -4.96 6.05
N THR A 88 17.06 -4.98 7.38
CA THR A 88 16.37 -6.04 8.12
C THR A 88 14.85 -5.95 7.91
N SER A 89 14.15 -7.06 8.16
CA SER A 89 12.68 -7.08 8.11
C SER A 89 12.06 -6.02 9.02
N ASP A 90 12.54 -5.89 10.26
CA ASP A 90 12.04 -4.90 11.22
C ASP A 90 12.18 -3.47 10.70
N LYS A 91 13.35 -3.12 10.16
CA LYS A 91 13.61 -1.77 9.61
C LYS A 91 12.74 -1.49 8.39
N LEU A 92 12.51 -2.48 7.53
CA LEU A 92 11.60 -2.32 6.39
C LEU A 92 10.14 -2.19 6.86
N CYS A 93 9.72 -2.97 7.85
CA CYS A 93 8.39 -2.87 8.45
C CYS A 93 8.15 -1.49 9.07
N GLU A 94 9.12 -0.95 9.82
CA GLU A 94 9.04 0.41 10.38
C GLU A 94 8.86 1.47 9.28
N TYR A 95 9.63 1.36 8.19
CA TYR A 95 9.52 2.27 7.07
C TYR A 95 8.17 2.14 6.34
N VAL A 96 7.68 0.91 6.14
CA VAL A 96 6.36 0.65 5.55
C VAL A 96 5.26 1.25 6.40
N GLN A 97 5.26 0.97 7.71
CA GLN A 97 4.26 1.49 8.66
C GLN A 97 4.23 3.02 8.58
N LYS A 98 5.38 3.67 8.76
CA LYS A 98 5.48 5.13 8.69
C LYS A 98 4.96 5.70 7.36
N THR A 99 5.27 5.05 6.24
CA THR A 99 4.83 5.50 4.91
C THR A 99 3.31 5.42 4.77
N PHE A 100 2.68 4.36 5.30
CA PHE A 100 1.22 4.23 5.30
C PHE A 100 0.55 5.18 6.30
N ASP A 101 1.15 5.43 7.47
CA ASP A 101 0.65 6.39 8.47
C ASP A 101 0.57 7.79 7.88
N GLU A 102 1.66 8.26 7.26
CA GLU A 102 1.72 9.58 6.61
C GLU A 102 0.68 9.73 5.49
N TRP A 103 0.39 8.64 4.78
CA TRP A 103 -0.65 8.62 3.75
C TRP A 103 -2.06 8.59 4.35
N GLN A 104 -2.28 7.82 5.42
CA GLN A 104 -3.55 7.78 6.14
C GLN A 104 -3.91 9.18 6.67
N ASP A 105 -2.97 9.86 7.33
CA ASP A 105 -3.20 11.21 7.88
C ASP A 105 -3.65 12.18 6.77
N GLU A 106 -2.99 12.13 5.62
CA GLU A 106 -3.34 12.96 4.47
C GLU A 106 -4.71 12.60 3.87
N MET A 107 -5.04 11.30 3.79
CA MET A 107 -6.34 10.85 3.32
C MET A 107 -7.47 11.23 4.27
N ILE A 108 -7.26 11.16 5.59
CA ILE A 108 -8.21 11.62 6.60
C ILE A 108 -8.45 13.14 6.43
N ALA A 109 -7.37 13.93 6.29
CA ALA A 109 -7.48 15.36 6.05
C ALA A 109 -8.20 15.67 4.71
N CYS A 110 -7.96 14.85 3.68
CA CYS A 110 -8.61 14.95 2.38
C CYS A 110 -10.11 14.67 2.48
N ILE A 111 -10.50 13.59 3.15
CA ILE A 111 -11.90 13.20 3.40
C ILE A 111 -12.63 14.29 4.21
N ALA A 112 -12.02 14.81 5.27
CA ALA A 112 -12.62 15.85 6.11
C ALA A 112 -12.89 17.15 5.33
N ASN A 113 -12.12 17.41 4.26
CA ASN A 113 -12.22 18.63 3.46
C ASN A 113 -12.61 18.35 1.99
N PHE A 114 -13.25 17.21 1.70
CA PHE A 114 -13.40 16.73 0.32
C PHE A 114 -14.21 17.66 -0.57
N HIS A 115 -15.16 18.42 -0.01
CA HIS A 115 -15.93 19.44 -0.72
C HIS A 115 -15.08 20.63 -1.21
N HIS A 116 -13.94 20.88 -0.56
CA HIS A 116 -13.05 22.01 -0.84
C HIS A 116 -11.74 21.59 -1.51
N ARG A 117 -11.56 20.29 -1.77
CA ARG A 117 -10.34 19.74 -2.34
C ARG A 117 -10.61 19.15 -3.72
N LYS A 118 -9.71 19.45 -4.66
CA LYS A 118 -9.67 18.76 -5.94
C LYS A 118 -9.04 17.38 -5.73
N ILE A 119 -9.79 16.34 -6.06
CA ILE A 119 -9.35 14.95 -5.95
C ILE A 119 -9.10 14.37 -7.33
N ASP A 120 -7.91 13.82 -7.53
CA ASP A 120 -7.58 13.02 -8.71
C ASP A 120 -7.89 11.54 -8.45
N VAL A 121 -9.09 11.13 -8.87
CA VAL A 121 -9.57 9.74 -8.69
C VAL A 121 -8.75 8.76 -9.51
N HIS A 122 -8.27 9.13 -10.70
CA HIS A 122 -7.45 8.24 -11.53
C HIS A 122 -6.14 7.90 -10.83
N ARG A 123 -5.49 8.91 -10.25
CA ARG A 123 -4.25 8.72 -9.50
C ARG A 123 -4.45 7.90 -8.23
N LEU A 124 -5.51 8.17 -7.48
CA LEU A 124 -5.80 7.42 -6.26
C LEU A 124 -6.14 5.96 -6.58
N TYR A 125 -6.97 5.72 -7.58
CA TYR A 125 -7.33 4.36 -8.00
C TYR A 125 -6.10 3.58 -8.48
N HIS A 126 -5.25 4.21 -9.31
CA HIS A 126 -3.98 3.61 -9.73
C HIS A 126 -3.11 3.23 -8.53
N LEU A 127 -2.99 4.08 -7.51
CA LEU A 127 -2.23 3.73 -6.30
C LEU A 127 -2.79 2.48 -5.60
N VAL A 128 -4.11 2.41 -5.42
CA VAL A 128 -4.78 1.29 -4.75
C VAL A 128 -4.59 -0.01 -5.52
N GLU A 129 -4.78 0.00 -6.85
CA GLU A 129 -4.57 -1.16 -7.70
C GLU A 129 -3.09 -1.58 -7.76
N HIS A 130 -2.18 -0.63 -7.92
CA HIS A 130 -0.74 -0.88 -8.00
C HIS A 130 -0.19 -1.49 -6.70
N THR A 131 -0.68 -1.00 -5.56
CA THR A 131 -0.36 -1.56 -4.24
C THR A 131 -0.88 -2.99 -4.13
N ALA A 132 -2.12 -3.26 -4.55
CA ALA A 132 -2.70 -4.60 -4.51
C ALA A 132 -1.94 -5.59 -5.41
N TYR A 133 -1.57 -5.15 -6.62
CA TYR A 133 -0.81 -5.92 -7.60
C TYR A 133 0.54 -6.38 -7.02
N HIS A 134 1.33 -5.46 -6.49
CA HIS A 134 2.64 -5.80 -5.91
C HIS A 134 2.53 -6.52 -4.56
N LEU A 135 1.52 -6.22 -3.75
CA LEU A 135 1.24 -6.98 -2.53
C LEU A 135 0.97 -8.45 -2.84
N GLY A 136 0.21 -8.74 -3.91
CA GLY A 136 -0.01 -10.10 -4.39
C GLY A 136 1.30 -10.81 -4.73
N GLN A 137 2.22 -10.14 -5.44
CA GLN A 137 3.55 -10.67 -5.76
C GLN A 137 4.39 -10.96 -4.50
N VAL A 138 4.38 -10.04 -3.53
CA VAL A 138 5.09 -10.21 -2.25
C VAL A 138 4.54 -11.42 -1.51
N ILE A 139 3.23 -11.48 -1.29
CA ILE A 139 2.58 -12.57 -0.54
C ILE A 139 2.88 -13.92 -1.19
N ASP A 140 2.73 -14.01 -2.51
CA ASP A 140 2.95 -15.25 -3.26
C ASP A 140 4.40 -15.76 -3.13
N ARG A 141 5.38 -14.86 -3.23
CA ARG A 141 6.80 -15.19 -3.01
C ARG A 141 7.08 -15.65 -1.60
N VAL A 142 6.55 -14.93 -0.60
CA VAL A 142 6.74 -15.31 0.81
C VAL A 142 6.13 -16.68 1.10
N LYS A 143 4.94 -16.96 0.58
CA LYS A 143 4.30 -18.28 0.74
C LYS A 143 5.16 -19.41 0.16
N ARG A 144 5.81 -19.19 -0.99
CA ARG A 144 6.73 -20.18 -1.56
C ARG A 144 7.98 -20.38 -0.73
N ILE A 145 8.64 -19.28 -0.30
CA ILE A 145 9.88 -19.34 0.47
C ILE A 145 9.65 -20.02 1.83
N LYS A 146 8.53 -19.70 2.48
CA LYS A 146 8.21 -20.16 3.84
C LYS A 146 7.36 -21.41 3.90
N GLU A 147 6.80 -21.84 2.78
CA GLU A 147 5.84 -22.95 2.70
C GLU A 147 4.65 -22.77 3.66
N ILE A 148 4.19 -21.53 3.84
CA ILE A 148 3.09 -21.18 4.75
C ILE A 148 1.82 -20.71 4.02
N SER A 149 0.70 -20.78 4.73
CA SER A 149 -0.51 -20.04 4.39
C SER A 149 -0.85 -19.03 5.47
N PHE A 150 -0.99 -17.76 5.08
CA PHE A 150 -1.32 -16.70 6.03
C PHE A 150 -2.75 -16.77 6.59
N GLN A 151 -3.68 -17.42 5.87
CA GLN A 151 -5.10 -17.52 6.23
C GLN A 151 -5.73 -16.14 6.54
N PHE A 152 -5.40 -15.12 5.73
CA PHE A 152 -5.82 -13.73 5.97
C PHE A 152 -7.34 -13.60 6.16
N CYS A 153 -8.13 -14.25 5.31
CA CYS A 153 -9.59 -14.16 5.38
C CYS A 153 -10.15 -14.71 6.70
N GLN A 154 -9.62 -15.84 7.17
CA GLN A 154 -9.99 -16.49 8.44
C GLN A 154 -9.56 -15.65 9.65
N LYS A 155 -8.52 -14.83 9.50
CA LYS A 155 -8.04 -13.87 10.50
C LYS A 155 -8.73 -12.50 10.42
N GLY A 156 -9.85 -12.39 9.70
CA GLY A 156 -10.65 -11.17 9.61
C GLY A 156 -10.21 -10.15 8.57
N LEU A 157 -9.13 -10.41 7.81
CA LEU A 157 -8.70 -9.55 6.69
C LEU A 157 -9.46 -9.95 5.42
N ASN A 158 -10.75 -9.62 5.38
CA ASN A 158 -11.66 -9.94 4.28
C ASN A 158 -12.58 -8.74 3.93
N GLU A 159 -13.25 -8.84 2.78
CA GLU A 159 -14.10 -7.76 2.24
C GLU A 159 -15.30 -7.45 3.13
N GLN A 160 -15.90 -8.46 3.77
CA GLN A 160 -17.06 -8.26 4.64
C GLN A 160 -16.68 -7.38 5.84
N VAL A 161 -15.59 -7.73 6.53
CA VAL A 161 -15.10 -6.97 7.69
C VAL A 161 -14.73 -5.55 7.29
N LEU A 162 -14.07 -5.37 6.14
CA LEU A 162 -13.74 -4.05 5.61
C LEU A 162 -14.99 -3.20 5.32
N ARG A 163 -16.00 -3.81 4.69
CA ARG A 163 -17.26 -3.15 4.37
C ARG A 163 -17.99 -2.71 5.64
N GLU A 164 -18.04 -3.58 6.66
CA GLU A 164 -18.66 -3.25 7.93
C GLU A 164 -17.97 -2.04 8.62
N MET A 165 -16.64 -1.90 8.52
CA MET A 165 -15.93 -0.73 9.04
C MET A 165 -16.32 0.57 8.33
N ILE A 166 -16.58 0.51 7.02
CA ILE A 166 -16.91 1.68 6.20
C ILE A 166 -18.38 2.10 6.38
N GLU A 167 -19.29 1.14 6.51
CA GLU A 167 -20.73 1.41 6.63
C GLU A 167 -21.14 1.79 8.07
N LYS A 168 -20.36 1.40 9.08
CA LYS A 168 -20.61 1.76 10.50
C LYS A 168 -20.01 3.11 10.92
N ASN A 169 -19.17 3.75 10.08
CA ASN A 169 -18.48 5.04 10.32
C ASN A 169 -18.80 6.11 9.27
#